data_AF-A0A6A2ZEY2-F1
#
_entry.id   AF-A0A6A2ZEY2-F1
#
_cell.length_a   1.000
_cell.length_b   1.000
_cell.length_c   1.000
_cell.angle_alpha   90.00
_cell.angle_beta   90.00
_cell.angle_gamma   90.00
#
_symmetry.space_group_name_H-M   'P 1'
#
loop_
_entity.id
_entity.type
_entity.pdbx_description
1 polymer ?
#
loop_
_entity_poly.entity_id
_entity_poly.type
_entity_poly.pdbx_seq_one_letter_code
_entity_poly.pdbx_strand_id
1 'polypeptide(L)'
;MDHVLIVNNVNQVKGMAFNKGINLSPHKERDDADELRMAVKEVLCDNAKDRQQYEEALVAITVEKSLKLYCQCIQRPDFLGGKSELLVLSRLCGQPIVVYIPEHEGRTDPDAYLALETKVERVF
;
A
#
# COMPACT_ATOMS: atom_id res chain seq x y z
N MET A 1 4.37 -1.68 18.79
CA MET A 1 4.16 -0.33 18.22
C MET A 1 3.67 -0.57 16.82
N ASP A 2 2.35 -0.58 16.64
CA ASP A 2 1.74 -0.85 15.33
C ASP A 2 1.86 0.41 14.46
N HIS A 3 2.48 0.31 13.30
CA HIS A 3 2.60 1.43 12.37
C HIS A 3 1.28 1.58 11.60
N VAL A 4 0.43 2.51 12.06
CA VAL A 4 -0.86 2.82 11.43
C VAL A 4 -0.64 3.51 10.09
N LEU A 5 -1.25 3.00 9.00
CA LEU A 5 -1.33 3.69 7.71
C LEU A 5 -2.76 4.19 7.50
N ILE A 6 -2.95 5.51 7.63
CA ILE A 6 -4.20 6.15 7.23
C ILE A 6 -4.11 6.40 5.74
N VAL A 7 -4.85 5.62 4.95
CA VAL A 7 -4.96 5.78 3.49
C VAL A 7 -6.28 6.47 3.20
N ASN A 8 -6.27 7.81 3.21
CA ASN A 8 -7.33 8.58 2.58
C ASN A 8 -7.23 8.34 1.07
N ASN A 9 -8.31 7.88 0.44
CA ASN A 9 -8.36 7.40 -0.94
C ASN A 9 -7.61 6.09 -1.22
N VAL A 10 -8.37 5.03 -1.49
CA VAL A 10 -7.87 3.69 -1.90
C VAL A 10 -7.11 3.71 -3.24
N ASN A 11 -6.87 4.89 -3.84
CA ASN A 11 -6.07 5.05 -5.05
C ASN A 11 -4.99 6.15 -4.96
N GLN A 12 -4.76 6.79 -3.81
CA GLN A 12 -3.72 7.82 -3.75
C GLN A 12 -3.19 8.07 -2.33
N VAL A 13 -2.08 7.42 -2.00
CA VAL A 13 -1.30 7.75 -0.83
C VAL A 13 -0.39 8.93 -1.18
N LYS A 14 -0.71 10.14 -0.71
CA LYS A 14 0.14 11.33 -0.87
C LYS A 14 0.18 12.13 0.43
N GLY A 15 1.38 12.51 0.88
CA GLY A 15 1.55 13.30 2.10
C GLY A 15 1.41 12.49 3.38
N MET A 16 1.78 11.20 3.38
CA MET A 16 1.74 10.36 4.60
C MET A 16 2.66 10.90 5.69
N ALA A 17 3.83 11.38 5.30
CA ALA A 17 4.76 11.99 6.24
C ALA A 17 4.10 13.18 6.95
N PHE A 18 3.50 14.09 6.17
CA PHE A 18 2.77 15.24 6.70
C PHE A 18 1.62 14.84 7.64
N ASN A 19 0.82 13.84 7.25
CA ASN A 19 -0.28 13.34 8.08
C ASN A 19 0.19 12.71 9.41
N LYS A 20 1.42 12.21 9.46
CA LYS A 20 2.07 11.69 10.67
C LYS A 20 2.86 12.75 11.45
N GLY A 21 2.79 14.02 11.05
CA GLY A 21 3.60 15.10 11.63
C GLY A 21 5.09 14.97 11.35
N ILE A 22 5.47 14.14 10.37
CA ILE A 22 6.85 13.96 9.92
C ILE A 22 7.12 14.99 8.83
N ASN A 23 8.11 15.86 9.06
CA ASN A 23 8.52 16.85 8.07
C ASN A 23 9.44 16.20 7.02
N LEU A 24 8.84 15.63 5.97
CA LEU A 24 9.54 15.04 4.84
C LEU A 24 9.26 15.89 3.58
N SER A 25 10.27 16.11 2.75
CA SER A 25 10.05 16.79 1.48
C SER A 25 9.25 15.88 0.53
N PRO A 26 8.39 16.44 -0.36
CA PRO A 26 7.65 15.63 -1.32
C PRO A 26 8.54 14.80 -2.25
N HIS A 27 9.78 15.24 -2.48
CA HIS A 27 10.77 14.49 -3.25
C HIS A 27 11.21 13.24 -2.48
N LYS A 28 11.61 13.42 -1.21
CA LYS A 28 12.07 12.33 -0.37
C LYS A 28 10.95 11.31 -0.11
N GLU A 29 9.70 11.76 0.05
CA GLU A 29 8.54 10.88 0.14
C GLU A 29 8.38 9.99 -1.10
N ARG A 30 8.63 10.53 -2.29
CA ARG A 30 8.59 9.76 -3.54
C ARG A 30 9.74 8.78 -3.63
N ASP A 31 10.96 9.20 -3.27
CA ASP A 31 12.13 8.31 -3.28
C ASP A 31 11.92 7.12 -2.34
N ASP A 32 11.45 7.38 -1.12
CA ASP A 32 11.17 6.34 -0.13
C ASP A 32 10.05 5.40 -0.63
N ALA A 33 9.02 5.94 -1.28
CA ALA A 33 7.98 5.11 -1.91
C ALA A 33 8.52 4.27 -3.09
N ASP A 34 9.48 4.79 -3.84
CA ASP A 34 10.13 4.09 -4.94
C ASP A 34 10.95 2.90 -4.45
N GLU A 35 11.68 3.07 -3.34
CA GLU A 35 12.42 1.98 -2.68
C GLU A 35 11.49 0.83 -2.30
N LEU A 36 10.32 1.13 -1.70
CA LEU A 36 9.32 0.12 -1.37
C LEU A 36 8.78 -0.60 -2.62
N ARG A 37 8.50 0.15 -3.68
CA ARG A 37 8.04 -0.40 -4.97
C ARG A 37 9.07 -1.35 -5.58
N MET A 38 10.35 -0.97 -5.54
CA MET A 38 11.45 -1.77 -6.05
C MET A 38 11.71 -3.02 -5.22
N ALA A 39 11.56 -2.96 -3.90
CA ALA A 39 11.65 -4.13 -3.02
C ALA A 39 10.58 -5.18 -3.33
N VAL A 40 9.33 -4.75 -3.56
CA VAL A 40 8.26 -5.67 -3.96
C VAL A 40 8.56 -6.31 -5.33
N LYS A 41 9.07 -5.51 -6.28
CA LYS A 41 9.47 -6.00 -7.61
C LYS A 41 10.55 -7.07 -7.50
N GLU A 42 11.59 -6.83 -6.72
CA GLU A 42 12.69 -7.79 -6.54
C GLU A 42 12.17 -9.16 -6.08
N VAL A 43 11.32 -9.16 -5.06
CA VAL A 43 10.77 -10.38 -4.47
C VAL A 43 9.81 -11.10 -5.41
N LEU A 44 8.89 -10.40 -6.06
CA LEU A 44 7.84 -11.02 -6.87
C LEU A 44 8.30 -11.36 -8.29
N CYS A 45 9.17 -10.54 -8.87
CA CYS A 45 9.54 -10.62 -10.28
C CYS A 45 10.87 -11.35 -10.49
N ASP A 46 11.89 -10.99 -9.72
CA ASP A 46 13.27 -11.39 -10.01
C ASP A 46 13.65 -12.71 -9.33
N ASN A 47 13.10 -13.00 -8.14
CA ASN A 47 13.41 -14.22 -7.41
C ASN A 47 12.25 -15.23 -7.40
N ALA A 48 12.41 -16.32 -8.16
CA ALA A 48 11.41 -17.37 -8.27
C ALA A 48 11.16 -18.13 -6.95
N LYS A 49 12.17 -18.25 -6.09
CA LYS A 49 12.04 -18.93 -4.80
C LYS A 49 11.39 -18.03 -3.76
N ASP A 50 11.78 -16.76 -3.72
CA ASP A 50 11.23 -15.82 -2.74
C ASP A 50 9.75 -15.56 -3.03
N ARG A 51 9.36 -15.38 -4.31
CA ARG A 51 7.94 -15.17 -4.65
C ARG A 51 7.01 -16.28 -4.18
N GLN A 52 7.47 -17.52 -4.08
CA GLN A 52 6.65 -18.64 -3.60
C GLN A 52 6.17 -18.44 -2.15
N GLN A 53 6.89 -17.64 -1.36
CA GLN A 53 6.51 -17.30 0.01
C GLN A 53 5.35 -16.29 0.07
N TYR A 54 4.93 -15.73 -1.08
CA TYR A 54 3.91 -14.69 -1.20
C TYR A 54 2.74 -15.15 -2.07
N GLU A 55 2.31 -16.40 -1.91
CA GLU A 55 1.27 -17.04 -2.72
C GLU A 55 -0.03 -16.21 -2.77
N GLU A 56 -0.49 -15.68 -1.63
CA GLU A 56 -1.70 -14.84 -1.58
C GLU A 56 -1.57 -13.57 -2.43
N ALA A 57 -0.41 -12.92 -2.43
CA ALA A 57 -0.15 -11.76 -3.29
C ALA A 57 -0.11 -12.17 -4.77
N LEU A 58 0.53 -13.30 -5.08
CA LEU A 58 0.59 -13.83 -6.44
C LEU A 58 -0.80 -14.16 -6.99
N VAL A 59 -1.66 -14.79 -6.18
CA VAL A 59 -3.05 -15.07 -6.56
C VAL A 59 -3.80 -13.77 -6.83
N ALA A 60 -3.73 -12.79 -5.91
CA ALA A 60 -4.40 -11.51 -6.08
C ALA A 60 -3.97 -10.79 -7.38
N ILE A 61 -2.67 -10.77 -7.66
CA ILE A 61 -2.12 -10.17 -8.88
C ILE A 61 -2.63 -10.91 -10.13
N THR A 62 -2.56 -12.24 -10.13
CA THR A 62 -2.85 -13.07 -11.31
C THR A 62 -4.33 -13.18 -11.65
N VAL A 63 -5.22 -12.90 -10.69
CA VAL A 63 -6.66 -12.71 -10.96
C VAL A 63 -6.91 -11.50 -11.87
N GLU A 64 -6.16 -10.41 -11.70
CA GLU A 64 -6.35 -9.19 -12.49
C GLU A 64 -5.51 -9.16 -13.77
N LYS A 65 -4.24 -9.59 -13.70
CA LYS A 65 -3.29 -9.52 -14.82
C LYS A 65 -2.18 -10.56 -14.70
N SER A 66 -1.60 -10.97 -15.82
CA SER A 66 -0.46 -11.90 -15.78
C SER A 66 0.72 -11.32 -14.97
N LEU A 67 1.48 -12.20 -14.29
CA LEU A 67 2.66 -11.78 -13.52
C LEU A 67 3.68 -11.01 -14.39
N LYS A 68 3.81 -11.38 -15.67
CA LYS A 68 4.67 -10.67 -16.62
C LYS A 68 4.26 -9.21 -16.79
N LEU A 69 2.96 -8.95 -16.97
CA LEU A 69 2.43 -7.59 -17.11
C LEU A 69 2.56 -6.81 -15.80
N TYR A 70 2.28 -7.44 -14.67
CA TYR A 70 2.51 -6.85 -13.35
C TYR A 70 3.96 -6.38 -13.19
N CYS A 71 4.93 -7.23 -13.51
CA CYS A 71 6.35 -6.90 -13.40
C CYS A 71 6.78 -5.76 -14.33
N GLN A 72 6.09 -5.52 -15.44
CA GLN A 72 6.30 -4.34 -16.28
C GLN A 72 5.67 -3.08 -15.66
N CYS A 73 4.46 -3.20 -15.10
CA CYS A 73 3.75 -2.08 -14.49
C CYS A 73 4.42 -1.59 -13.21
N ILE A 74 4.84 -2.49 -12.32
CA ILE A 74 5.40 -2.13 -11.02
C ILE A 74 6.68 -1.32 -11.15
N GLN A 75 7.38 -1.38 -12.29
CA GLN A 75 8.59 -0.59 -12.56
C GLN A 75 8.30 0.89 -12.86
N ARG A 76 7.05 1.24 -13.14
CA ARG A 76 6.70 2.59 -13.56
C ARG A 76 6.56 3.51 -12.34
N PRO A 77 7.08 4.75 -12.38
CA PRO A 77 6.94 5.70 -11.27
C PRO A 77 5.50 6.10 -10.95
N ASP A 78 4.57 5.93 -11.89
CA ASP A 78 3.13 6.19 -11.74
C ASP A 78 2.35 4.96 -11.26
N PHE A 79 3.03 3.86 -10.91
CA PHE A 79 2.39 2.67 -10.40
C PHE A 79 1.73 2.94 -9.04
N LEU A 80 0.45 2.58 -8.94
CA LEU A 80 -0.32 2.62 -7.70
C LEU A 80 -0.33 1.23 -7.10
N GLY A 81 0.27 1.09 -5.92
CA GLY A 81 0.23 -0.15 -5.15
C GLY A 81 -1.11 -0.33 -4.43
N GLY A 82 -1.45 -1.57 -4.15
CA GLY A 82 -2.66 -1.96 -3.43
C GLY A 82 -2.39 -3.07 -2.41
N LYS A 83 -3.40 -3.90 -2.18
CA LYS A 83 -3.38 -4.95 -1.14
C LYS A 83 -2.25 -5.97 -1.32
N SER A 84 -1.94 -6.37 -2.57
CA SER A 84 -0.86 -7.32 -2.86
C SER A 84 0.51 -6.78 -2.44
N GLU A 85 0.80 -5.52 -2.75
CA GLU A 85 2.08 -4.89 -2.39
C GLU A 85 2.19 -4.70 -0.88
N LEU A 86 1.10 -4.25 -0.23
CA LEU A 86 1.07 -4.12 1.23
C LEU A 86 1.30 -5.48 1.92
N LEU A 87 0.75 -6.56 1.40
CA LEU A 87 0.97 -7.90 1.96
C LEU A 87 2.45 -8.31 1.87
N VAL A 88 3.09 -8.05 0.73
CA VAL A 88 4.52 -8.34 0.54
C VAL A 88 5.36 -7.50 1.50
N LEU A 89 5.10 -6.20 1.59
CA LEU A 89 5.82 -5.28 2.48
C LEU A 89 5.64 -5.65 3.95
N SER A 90 4.43 -6.02 4.38
CA SER A 90 4.15 -6.44 5.76
C SER A 90 5.05 -7.60 6.18
N ARG A 91 5.17 -8.61 5.31
CA ARG A 91 6.01 -9.79 5.54
C ARG A 91 7.50 -9.46 5.45
N LEU A 92 7.93 -8.64 4.48
CA LEU A 92 9.33 -8.21 4.36
C LEU A 92 9.80 -7.44 5.59
N CYS A 93 8.96 -6.55 6.11
CA CYS A 93 9.26 -5.74 7.30
C CYS A 93 9.06 -6.52 8.60
N GLY A 94 8.42 -7.70 8.57
CA GLY A 94 8.02 -8.45 9.76
C GLY A 94 7.07 -7.67 10.67
N GLN A 95 6.30 -6.75 10.09
CA GLN A 95 5.45 -5.82 10.82
C GLN A 95 4.07 -5.72 10.16
N PRO A 96 2.98 -5.88 10.94
CA PRO A 96 1.62 -5.76 10.43
C PRO A 96 1.35 -4.36 9.90
N ILE A 97 0.69 -4.27 8.75
CA ILE A 97 0.22 -3.01 8.19
C ILE A 97 -1.28 -2.88 8.45
N VAL A 98 -1.67 -1.79 9.11
CA VAL A 98 -3.08 -1.49 9.40
C VAL A 98 -3.56 -0.41 8.44
N VAL A 99 -4.59 -0.73 7.64
CA VAL A 99 -5.20 0.21 6.68
C VAL A 99 -6.55 0.69 7.21
N TYR A 100 -6.70 2.00 7.31
CA TYR A 100 -7.97 2.68 7.61
C TYR A 100 -8.72 2.96 6.30
N ILE A 101 -9.95 2.47 6.14
CA ILE A 101 -10.83 2.81 5.01
C ILE A 101 -12.05 3.56 5.56
N PRO A 102 -12.27 4.84 5.16
CA PRO A 102 -13.47 5.58 5.54
C PRO A 102 -14.70 5.05 4.79
N GLU A 103 -15.83 4.89 5.48
CA GLU A 103 -17.04 4.26 4.93
C GLU A 103 -17.97 5.19 4.11
N HIS A 104 -17.79 6.53 4.13
CA HIS A 104 -18.65 7.44 3.37
C HIS A 104 -17.90 8.66 2.76
N GLU A 105 -18.08 8.86 1.45
CA GLU A 105 -17.97 10.18 0.80
C GLU A 105 -19.36 10.83 0.74
N GLY A 106 -19.80 11.42 1.85
CA GLY A 106 -20.98 12.30 1.90
C GLY A 106 -20.55 13.74 1.66
N ARG A 107 -21.09 14.38 0.61
CA ARG A 107 -20.93 15.82 0.34
C ARG A 107 -21.14 16.65 1.62
N THR A 108 -20.15 17.48 1.95
CA THR A 108 -20.26 18.69 2.81
C THR A 108 -21.38 18.66 3.84
N ASP A 109 -21.11 18.10 5.02
CA ASP A 109 -21.89 18.38 6.23
C ASP A 109 -20.92 18.76 7.38
N PRO A 110 -20.98 19.99 7.93
CA PRO A 110 -20.09 20.46 9.00
C PRO A 110 -20.20 19.70 10.33
N ASP A 111 -21.29 18.93 10.53
CA ASP A 111 -21.55 18.21 11.79
C ASP A 111 -21.16 16.72 11.75
N ALA A 112 -20.44 16.27 10.71
CA ALA A 112 -19.95 14.88 10.56
C ALA A 112 -18.82 14.48 11.55
N TYR A 113 -18.74 15.13 12.72
CA TYR A 113 -17.77 14.81 13.76
C TYR A 113 -18.16 13.57 14.60
N LEU A 114 -19.31 12.96 14.33
CA LEU A 114 -19.82 11.83 15.09
C LEU A 114 -20.14 10.65 14.16
N ALA A 115 -19.26 9.65 14.20
CA ALA A 115 -19.30 8.35 13.51
C ALA A 115 -19.01 8.36 12.00
N LEU A 116 -17.80 7.90 11.64
CA LEU A 116 -17.66 7.04 10.47
C LEU A 116 -17.00 5.76 10.97
N GLU A 117 -17.77 4.67 10.98
CA GLU A 117 -17.24 3.34 11.25
C GLU A 117 -16.00 3.14 10.35
N THR A 118 -14.91 2.76 11.00
CA THR A 118 -13.66 2.53 10.33
C THR A 118 -13.59 1.06 10.00
N LYS A 119 -13.55 0.71 8.70
CA LYS A 119 -13.05 -0.62 8.37
C LYS A 119 -11.54 -0.63 8.55
N VAL A 120 -11.09 -1.22 9.65
CA VAL A 120 -9.69 -1.50 9.92
C VAL A 120 -9.36 -2.84 9.27
N GLU A 121 -8.65 -2.80 8.14
CA GLU A 121 -8.13 -4.02 7.53
C GLU A 121 -6.67 -4.20 7.97
N ARG A 122 -6.43 -5.23 8.77
CA ARG A 122 -5.07 -5.64 9.15
C ARG A 122 -4.52 -6.51 8.02
N VAL A 123 -3.50 -6.00 7.34
CA VAL A 123 -2.67 -6.78 6.44
C VAL A 123 -1.57 -7.39 7.31
N PHE A 124 -1.62 -8.72 7.45
CA PHE A 124 -0.98 -9.56 8.50
C PHE A 124 0.41 -9.15 8.98
#